data_AF-A0A345YJR1-F1
#
_entry.id   AF-A0A345YJR1-F1
#
_cell.length_a   1.000
_cell.length_b   1.000
_cell.length_c   1.000
_cell.angle_alpha   90.00
_cell.angle_beta   90.00
_cell.angle_gamma   90.00
#
_symmetry.space_group_name_H-M   'P 1'
#
loop_
_entity.id
_entity.type
_entity.pdbx_description
1 polymer ?
#
loop_
_entity_poly.entity_id
_entity_poly.type
_entity_poly.pdbx_seq_one_letter_code
_entity_poly.pdbx_strand_id
1 'polypeptide(L)'
;MGGDEVRAEEEAATDSVEVGFVEVPPMVVNLRTSGGQPRFLKVHFLIVPTSASKKTEIEAKLPLIIDRFQPFLRELRPEDLSGSAAVYRIKEEMMVRAGKIVGDAAIRDILIQDLVEK
;
A
#
# COMPACT_ATOMS: atom_id res chain seq x y z
N MET A 1 28.10 -2.05 8.13
CA MET A 1 27.07 -1.00 8.36
C MET A 1 25.72 -1.65 8.11
N GLY A 2 24.89 -1.80 9.13
CA GLY A 2 23.58 -2.46 9.02
C GLY A 2 22.83 -2.58 10.35
N GLY A 3 23.25 -1.84 11.38
CA GLY A 3 22.66 -1.88 12.72
C GLY A 3 21.68 -0.74 13.01
N ASP A 4 21.78 0.38 12.28
CA ASP A 4 20.89 1.54 12.49
C ASP A 4 19.52 1.39 11.81
N GLU A 5 19.46 0.72 10.65
CA GLU A 5 18.20 0.53 9.92
C GLU A 5 17.23 -0.39 10.66
N VAL A 6 17.74 -1.48 11.25
CA VAL A 6 16.94 -2.48 11.97
C VAL A 6 16.28 -1.86 13.21
N ARG A 7 17.00 -0.99 13.92
CA ARG A 7 16.48 -0.33 15.13
C ARG A 7 15.44 0.74 14.82
N ALA A 8 15.62 1.49 13.74
CA ALA A 8 14.66 2.48 13.30
C ALA A 8 13.35 1.83 12.81
N GLU A 9 13.43 0.70 12.11
CA GLU A 9 12.26 -0.09 11.71
C GLU A 9 11.52 -0.67 12.93
N GLU A 10 12.23 -1.15 13.95
CA GLU A 10 11.64 -1.77 15.14
C GLU A 10 10.96 -0.74 16.09
N GLU A 11 11.56 0.43 16.29
CA GLU A 11 10.94 1.54 17.03
C GLU A 11 9.74 2.12 16.25
N ALA A 12 9.85 2.29 14.93
CA ALA A 12 8.75 2.76 14.08
C ALA A 12 7.60 1.76 13.98
N ALA A 13 7.87 0.45 13.99
CA ALA A 13 6.86 -0.58 14.06
C ALA A 13 6.12 -0.52 15.41
N THR A 14 6.82 -0.36 16.52
CA THR A 14 6.23 -0.32 17.86
C THR A 14 5.28 0.87 18.04
N ASP A 15 5.73 2.07 17.69
CA ASP A 15 4.91 3.30 17.79
C ASP A 15 3.71 3.26 16.81
N SER A 16 3.83 2.54 15.70
CA SER A 16 2.71 2.34 14.78
C SER A 16 1.64 1.38 15.31
N VAL A 17 2.04 0.38 16.11
CA VAL A 17 1.11 -0.55 16.75
C VAL A 17 0.25 0.16 17.80
N GLU A 18 0.80 1.15 18.51
CA GLU A 18 0.03 1.97 19.46
C GLU A 18 -1.00 2.89 18.77
N VAL A 19 -0.63 3.47 17.62
CA VAL A 19 -1.54 4.29 16.79
C VAL A 19 -2.62 3.41 16.12
N GLY A 20 -2.27 2.17 15.81
CA GLY A 20 -3.11 1.21 15.11
C GLY A 20 -3.17 1.45 13.59
N PHE A 21 -3.48 0.39 12.86
CA PHE A 21 -3.52 0.38 11.40
C PHE A 21 -4.89 0.77 10.86
N VAL A 22 -4.92 1.26 9.62
CA VAL A 22 -6.15 1.39 8.83
C VAL A 22 -6.20 0.27 7.80
N GLU A 23 -7.21 -0.58 7.90
CA GLU A 23 -7.41 -1.68 6.96
C GLU A 23 -8.05 -1.17 5.66
N VAL A 24 -7.43 -1.47 4.53
CA VAL A 24 -7.99 -1.16 3.21
C VAL A 24 -8.78 -2.38 2.75
N PRO A 25 -10.08 -2.27 2.41
CA PRO A 25 -10.85 -3.39 1.88
C PRO A 25 -10.12 -4.12 0.74
N PRO A 26 -10.06 -5.46 0.73
CA PRO A 26 -9.41 -6.22 -0.32
C PRO A 26 -9.94 -5.83 -1.70
N MET A 27 -9.04 -5.58 -2.64
CA MET A 27 -9.38 -5.18 -3.99
C MET A 27 -9.06 -6.30 -4.98
N VAL A 28 -9.92 -6.45 -5.97
CA VAL A 28 -9.65 -7.29 -7.15
C VAL A 28 -9.64 -6.38 -8.37
N VAL A 29 -8.54 -6.38 -9.10
CA VAL A 29 -8.38 -5.58 -10.32
C VAL A 29 -7.95 -6.46 -11.49
N ASN A 30 -8.23 -6.00 -12.71
CA ASN A 30 -7.72 -6.63 -13.93
C ASN A 30 -6.32 -6.10 -14.21
N LEU A 31 -5.39 -6.97 -14.57
CA LEU A 31 -4.06 -6.60 -15.04
C LEU A 31 -4.08 -6.32 -16.55
N ARG A 32 -3.10 -5.54 -17.01
CA ARG A 32 -2.86 -5.38 -18.45
C ARG A 32 -2.26 -6.66 -19.02
N THR A 33 -2.87 -7.14 -20.11
CA THR A 33 -2.35 -8.27 -20.88
C THR A 33 -2.25 -7.88 -22.36
N SER A 34 -1.24 -8.39 -23.06
CA SER A 34 -0.97 -8.04 -24.47
C SER A 34 -1.83 -8.84 -25.48
N GLY A 35 -3.01 -9.34 -25.07
CA GLY A 35 -3.90 -10.12 -25.93
C GLY A 35 -4.13 -11.58 -25.49
N GLY A 36 -3.87 -11.90 -24.22
CA GLY A 36 -4.10 -13.22 -23.61
C GLY A 36 -5.37 -13.29 -22.76
N GLN A 37 -5.49 -14.36 -21.97
CA GLN A 37 -6.56 -14.52 -20.98
C GLN A 37 -6.55 -13.36 -19.97
N PRO A 38 -7.73 -12.90 -19.49
CA PRO A 38 -7.80 -11.93 -18.40
C PRO A 38 -7.04 -12.45 -17.18
N ARG A 39 -6.21 -11.58 -16.59
CA ARG A 39 -5.49 -11.85 -15.35
C ARG A 39 -5.99 -10.90 -14.28
N PHE A 40 -6.23 -11.42 -13.10
CA PHE A 40 -6.75 -10.67 -11.98
C PHE A 40 -5.71 -10.59 -10.88
N LEU A 41 -5.66 -9.46 -10.20
CA LEU A 41 -4.83 -9.27 -9.02
C LEU A 41 -5.74 -9.03 -7.82
N LYS A 42 -5.65 -9.92 -6.83
CA LYS A 42 -6.18 -9.67 -5.48
C LYS A 42 -5.08 -9.03 -4.65
N VAL A 43 -5.37 -7.85 -4.10
CA VAL A 43 -4.46 -7.13 -3.20
C VAL A 43 -5.15 -6.78 -1.89
N HIS A 44 -4.37 -6.79 -0.81
CA HIS A 44 -4.82 -6.33 0.49
C HIS A 44 -3.73 -5.47 1.13
N PHE A 45 -4.08 -4.24 1.53
CA PHE A 45 -3.16 -3.27 2.11
C PHE A 45 -3.57 -2.90 3.53
N LEU A 46 -2.58 -2.60 4.37
CA LEU A 46 -2.77 -1.82 5.59
C LEU A 46 -2.04 -0.49 5.45
N ILE A 47 -2.69 0.60 5.85
CA ILE A 47 -2.05 1.91 5.94
C ILE A 47 -1.61 2.13 7.38
N VAL A 48 -0.36 2.57 7.55
CA VAL A 48 0.25 2.87 8.84
C VAL A 48 0.21 4.38 9.06
N PRO A 49 -0.68 4.91 9.93
CA PRO A 49 -0.76 6.34 10.19
C PRO A 49 0.42 6.81 11.05
N THR A 50 0.77 8.09 10.95
CA THR A 50 1.79 8.67 11.84
C THR A 50 1.27 9.03 13.24
N SER A 51 -0.06 9.14 13.42
CA SER A 51 -0.70 9.41 14.71
C SER A 51 -2.19 9.06 14.69
N ALA A 52 -2.83 8.99 15.87
CA ALA A 52 -4.27 8.71 15.99
C ALA A 52 -5.15 9.75 15.27
N SER A 53 -4.76 11.03 15.26
CA SER A 53 -5.48 12.06 14.49
C SER A 53 -5.41 11.81 12.99
N LYS A 54 -4.24 11.39 12.49
CA LYS A 54 -4.05 11.03 11.08
C LYS A 54 -4.77 9.75 10.71
N LYS A 55 -4.88 8.80 11.63
CA LYS A 55 -5.71 7.60 11.45
C LYS A 55 -7.16 7.98 11.11
N THR A 56 -7.80 8.81 11.92
CA THR A 56 -9.18 9.26 11.67
C THR A 56 -9.32 10.01 10.34
N GLU A 57 -8.33 10.84 9.98
CA GLU A 57 -8.31 11.53 8.68
C GLU A 57 -8.24 10.53 7.50
N ILE A 58 -7.36 9.53 7.60
CA ILE A 58 -7.18 8.47 6.59
C ILE A 58 -8.46 7.65 6.47
N GLU A 59 -9.07 7.23 7.57
CA GLU A 59 -10.33 6.49 7.58
C GLU A 59 -11.47 7.26 6.89
N ALA A 60 -11.59 8.57 7.18
CA ALA A 60 -12.60 9.43 6.56
C ALA A 60 -12.39 9.61 5.04
N LYS A 61 -11.13 9.61 4.58
CA LYS A 61 -10.75 9.76 3.17
C LYS A 61 -10.47 8.43 2.46
N LEU A 62 -10.63 7.30 3.14
CA LEU A 62 -10.30 5.97 2.63
C LEU A 62 -10.95 5.66 1.27
N PRO A 63 -12.22 6.03 1.00
CA PRO A 63 -12.82 5.83 -0.32
C PRO A 63 -12.05 6.53 -1.46
N LEU A 64 -11.50 7.73 -1.20
CA LEU A 64 -10.69 8.48 -2.18
C LEU A 64 -9.30 7.85 -2.38
N ILE A 65 -8.73 7.30 -1.31
CA ILE A 65 -7.45 6.58 -1.40
C ILE A 65 -7.61 5.33 -2.27
N ILE A 66 -8.67 4.55 -2.03
CA ILE A 66 -9.01 3.35 -2.82
C ILE A 66 -9.19 3.73 -4.30
N ASP A 67 -9.95 4.78 -4.59
CA ASP A 67 -10.16 5.27 -5.95
C ASP A 67 -8.82 5.60 -6.65
N ARG A 68 -7.87 6.20 -5.93
CA ARG A 68 -6.53 6.51 -6.47
C ARG A 68 -5.66 5.29 -6.70
N PHE A 69 -5.83 4.22 -5.93
CA PHE A 69 -5.05 3.00 -6.10
C PHE A 69 -5.44 2.24 -7.37
N GLN A 70 -6.74 2.20 -7.69
CA GLN A 70 -7.20 1.30 -8.76
C GLN A 70 -6.62 1.58 -10.16
N PRO A 71 -6.52 2.83 -10.66
CA PRO A 71 -5.95 3.09 -11.98
C PRO A 71 -4.52 2.54 -12.11
N PHE A 72 -3.68 2.75 -11.09
CA PHE A 72 -2.31 2.24 -11.10
C PHE A 72 -2.27 0.71 -11.07
N LEU A 73 -3.04 0.08 -10.18
CA LEU A 73 -3.05 -1.38 -10.07
C LEU A 73 -3.55 -2.04 -11.36
N ARG A 74 -4.47 -1.38 -12.10
CA ARG A 74 -4.95 -1.84 -13.41
C ARG A 74 -3.95 -1.64 -14.55
N GLU A 75 -2.94 -0.81 -14.35
CA GLU A 75 -1.89 -0.59 -15.34
C GLU A 75 -0.76 -1.62 -15.25
N LEU A 76 -0.66 -2.31 -14.12
CA LEU A 76 0.34 -3.36 -13.89
C LEU A 76 0.16 -4.53 -14.87
N ARG A 77 1.28 -5.11 -15.26
CA ARG A 77 1.37 -6.37 -16.00
C ARG A 77 1.83 -7.49 -15.06
N PRO A 78 1.63 -8.77 -15.44
CA PRO A 78 2.12 -9.90 -14.65
C PRO A 78 3.63 -9.81 -14.33
N GLU A 79 4.44 -9.34 -15.28
CA GLU A 79 5.88 -9.16 -15.07
C GLU A 79 6.23 -8.09 -14.02
N ASP A 80 5.34 -7.11 -13.79
CA ASP A 80 5.54 -6.04 -12.80
C ASP A 80 5.32 -6.51 -11.36
N LEU A 81 4.77 -7.72 -11.16
CA LEU A 81 4.48 -8.31 -9.85
C LEU A 81 5.56 -9.28 -9.36
N SER A 82 6.56 -9.58 -10.20
CA SER A 82 7.55 -10.61 -9.92
C SER A 82 8.71 -10.10 -9.06
N GLY A 83 8.98 -10.79 -7.94
CA GLY A 83 10.12 -10.53 -7.05
C GLY A 83 9.88 -9.46 -5.98
N SER A 84 10.81 -9.34 -5.03
CA SER A 84 10.68 -8.41 -3.89
C SER A 84 10.75 -6.93 -4.31
N ALA A 85 11.54 -6.61 -5.34
CA ALA A 85 11.64 -5.24 -5.87
C ALA A 85 10.32 -4.73 -6.47
N ALA A 86 9.52 -5.63 -7.06
CA ALA A 86 8.18 -5.29 -7.55
C ALA A 86 7.24 -4.87 -6.41
N VAL A 87 7.22 -5.67 -5.34
CA VAL A 87 6.40 -5.40 -4.15
C VAL A 87 6.77 -4.05 -3.53
N TYR A 88 8.07 -3.76 -3.41
CA TYR A 88 8.55 -2.47 -2.90
C TYR A 88 8.06 -1.28 -3.76
N ARG A 89 8.15 -1.38 -5.09
CA ARG A 89 7.65 -0.33 -5.99
C ARG A 89 6.15 -0.11 -5.86
N ILE A 90 5.37 -1.18 -5.76
CA ILE A 90 3.91 -1.06 -5.57
C ILE A 90 3.63 -0.29 -4.27
N LYS A 91 4.32 -0.66 -3.20
CA LYS A 91 4.20 0.01 -1.89
C LYS A 91 4.53 1.50 -1.98
N GLU A 92 5.64 1.88 -2.60
CA GLU A 92 6.02 3.29 -2.81
C GLU A 92 4.95 4.05 -3.61
N GLU A 93 4.48 3.47 -4.70
CA GLU A 93 3.46 4.08 -5.56
C GLU A 93 2.12 4.24 -4.82
N MET A 94 1.74 3.31 -3.95
CA MET A 94 0.57 3.45 -3.07
C MET A 94 0.78 4.57 -2.03
N MET A 95 1.98 4.67 -1.43
CA MET A 95 2.26 5.74 -0.47
C MET A 95 2.16 7.12 -1.13
N VAL A 96 2.75 7.31 -2.31
CA VAL A 96 2.66 8.58 -3.05
C VAL A 96 1.21 8.94 -3.37
N ARG A 97 0.38 7.97 -3.76
CA ARG A 97 -1.03 8.21 -4.09
C ARG A 97 -1.87 8.56 -2.87
N ALA A 98 -1.67 7.87 -1.77
CA ALA A 98 -2.37 8.15 -0.53
C ALA A 98 -1.90 9.49 0.08
N GLY A 99 -0.59 9.78 0.04
CA GLY A 99 0.00 11.04 0.48
C GLY A 99 -0.59 12.26 -0.24
N LYS A 100 -0.89 12.16 -1.54
CA LYS A 100 -1.60 13.22 -2.28
C LYS A 100 -3.02 13.54 -1.76
N ILE A 101 -3.62 12.68 -0.94
CA ILE A 101 -4.98 12.83 -0.40
C ILE A 101 -4.97 13.31 1.06
N VAL A 102 -4.03 12.81 1.87
CA VAL A 102 -3.96 13.06 3.33
C VAL A 102 -2.72 13.87 3.76
N GLY A 103 -1.81 14.17 2.83
CA GLY A 103 -0.50 14.74 3.07
C GLY A 103 0.58 13.67 3.27
N ASP A 104 1.77 13.89 2.72
CA ASP A 104 2.87 12.91 2.72
C ASP A 104 3.32 12.50 4.14
N ALA A 105 3.23 13.42 5.11
CA ALA A 105 3.58 13.16 6.51
C ALA A 105 2.46 12.48 7.33
N ALA A 106 1.29 12.19 6.73
CA ALA A 106 0.20 11.51 7.43
C ALA A 106 0.36 9.99 7.45
N ILE A 107 1.12 9.44 6.51
CA ILE A 107 1.32 8.01 6.34
C ILE A 107 2.78 7.71 6.61
N ARG A 108 3.02 6.84 7.59
CA ARG A 108 4.34 6.31 7.90
C ARG A 108 4.73 5.26 6.89
N ASP A 109 3.78 4.37 6.58
CA ASP A 109 4.04 3.23 5.73
C ASP A 109 2.76 2.64 5.12
N ILE A 110 2.93 1.80 4.09
CA ILE A 110 1.87 0.92 3.58
C ILE A 110 2.37 -0.52 3.58
N LEU A 111 1.62 -1.41 4.22
CA LEU A 111 1.93 -2.83 4.29
C LEU A 111 1.08 -3.58 3.27
N ILE A 112 1.66 -4.59 2.64
CA ILE A 112 0.96 -5.50 1.73
C ILE A 112 0.76 -6.81 2.49
N GLN A 113 -0.50 -7.14 2.79
CA GLN A 113 -0.84 -8.41 3.45
C GLN A 113 -0.94 -9.54 2.44
N ASP A 114 -1.62 -9.28 1.33
CA ASP A 114 -1.83 -10.25 0.25
C ASP A 114 -1.55 -9.61 -1.11
N LEU A 115 -0.83 -10.34 -1.97
CA LEU A 115 -0.64 -10.02 -3.38
C LEU A 115 -0.74 -11.32 -4.19
N VAL A 116 -1.93 -11.61 -4.72
CA VAL A 116 -2.23 -12.89 -5.37
C VAL A 116 -2.76 -12.67 -6.77
N GLU A 117 -2.00 -13.13 -7.76
CA GLU A 117 -2.43 -13.16 -9.15
C GLU A 117 -3.30 -14.41 -9.41
N LYS A 118 -4.43 -14.25 -10.10
CA LYS A 118 -5.33 -15.32 -10.54
C LYS A 118 -5.56 -15.24 -12.04
#